data_AF-A0A7S1DKC6-F1
#
_entry.id   AF-A0A7S1DKC6-F1
#
_cell.length_a   1.000
_cell.length_b   1.000
_cell.length_c   1.000
_cell.angle_alpha   90.00
_cell.angle_beta   90.00
_cell.angle_gamma   90.00
#
_symmetry.space_group_name_H-M   'P 1'
#
loop_
_entity.id
_entity.type
_entity.pdbx_description
1 polymer ?
#
loop_
_entity_poly.entity_id
_entity_poly.type
_entity_poly.pdbx_seq_one_letter_code
_entity_poly.pdbx_strand_id
1 'polypeptide(L)'
;LPPNVAILTVEKQPGDSVLLRVGHRYGLGEDAKLSKDASLPLRTLWRVARLKAPVSVEELSLTANQPKLAMLARRHGKRFRSSYGGAPDKDGGGYTAGRLHSEPPAGPMMRVTLAPLQIRTFLLHYASE
;
A
#
# COMPACT_ATOMS: atom_id res chain seq x y z
N LEU A 1 7.86 -2.28 12.82
CA LEU A 1 7.26 -1.48 11.74
C LEU A 1 7.85 -0.08 11.78
N PRO A 2 7.92 0.67 10.67
CA PRO A 2 8.14 2.12 10.73
C PRO A 2 7.11 2.79 11.65
N PRO A 3 7.48 3.86 12.38
CA PRO A 3 6.59 4.49 13.37
C PRO A 3 5.31 5.09 12.76
N ASN A 4 5.34 5.43 11.47
CA ASN A 4 4.24 5.98 10.69
C ASN A 4 3.41 4.92 9.92
N VAL A 5 3.63 3.63 10.16
CA VAL A 5 2.89 2.53 9.53
C VAL A 5 2.22 1.64 10.57
N ALA A 6 0.98 1.24 10.30
CA ALA A 6 0.22 0.28 11.08
C ALA A 6 -0.24 -0.90 10.22
N ILE A 7 -0.37 -2.07 10.85
CA ILE A 7 -1.14 -3.19 10.29
C ILE A 7 -2.60 -2.96 10.67
N LEU A 8 -3.47 -2.93 9.67
CA LEU A 8 -4.90 -2.67 9.83
C LEU A 8 -5.72 -3.96 9.80
N THR A 9 -5.28 -4.95 9.04
CA THR A 9 -5.96 -6.24 8.92
C THR A 9 -4.94 -7.35 8.74
N VAL A 10 -5.13 -8.44 9.48
CA VAL A 10 -4.55 -9.75 9.20
C VAL A 10 -5.68 -10.75 9.33
N GLU A 11 -6.09 -11.36 8.22
CA GLU A 11 -7.28 -12.20 8.18
C GLU A 11 -7.03 -13.43 7.31
N LYS A 12 -7.31 -14.62 7.83
CA LYS A 12 -7.27 -15.85 7.03
C LYS A 12 -8.41 -15.81 6.02
N GLN A 13 -8.08 -15.99 4.76
CA GLN A 13 -9.05 -16.12 3.67
C GLN A 13 -9.30 -17.61 3.38
N PRO A 14 -10.34 -17.98 2.61
CA PRO A 14 -10.50 -19.35 2.13
C PRO A 14 -9.24 -19.87 1.41
N GLY A 15 -8.94 -21.15 1.60
CA GLY A 15 -7.70 -21.77 1.13
C GLY A 15 -6.46 -21.35 1.92
N ASP A 16 -5.28 -21.43 1.29
CA ASP A 16 -3.98 -21.12 1.91
C ASP A 16 -3.57 -19.67 1.67
N SER A 17 -4.49 -18.73 1.95
CA SER A 17 -4.24 -17.32 1.75
C SER A 17 -4.60 -16.44 2.94
N VAL A 18 -3.89 -15.31 3.06
CA VAL A 18 -4.08 -14.33 4.13
C VAL A 18 -4.21 -12.94 3.53
N LEU A 19 -5.23 -12.22 3.96
CA LEU A 19 -5.44 -10.82 3.63
C LEU A 19 -4.67 -9.94 4.63
N LEU A 20 -3.77 -9.11 4.09
CA LEU A 20 -2.97 -8.17 4.85
C LEU A 20 -3.30 -6.75 4.38
N ARG A 21 -3.67 -5.88 5.32
CA ARG A 21 -3.76 -4.43 5.08
C ARG A 21 -2.74 -3.68 5.92
N VAL A 22 -2.00 -2.80 5.28
CA VAL A 22 -1.09 -1.85 5.95
C VAL A 22 -1.48 -0.44 5.58
N GLY A 23 -1.41 0.47 6.55
CA GLY A 23 -1.81 1.85 6.40
C GLY A 23 -0.77 2.82 6.95
N HIS A 24 -0.62 3.96 6.27
CA HIS A 24 0.09 5.11 6.82
C HIS A 24 -0.80 5.80 7.86
N ARG A 25 -0.24 6.14 9.01
CA ARG A 25 -1.01 6.64 10.16
C ARG A 25 -1.30 8.13 10.11
N TYR A 26 -0.44 8.89 9.44
CA TYR A 26 -0.48 10.35 9.44
C TYR A 26 -0.97 10.90 8.10
N GLY A 27 -1.74 11.97 8.16
CA GLY A 27 -2.09 12.89 7.09
C GLY A 27 -0.95 13.83 6.69
N LEU A 28 -1.12 14.47 5.54
CA LEU A 28 -0.17 15.48 5.06
C LEU A 28 -0.08 16.63 6.06
N GLY A 29 1.14 16.96 6.50
CA GLY A 29 1.39 18.09 7.39
C GLY A 29 0.99 17.88 8.86
N GLU A 30 0.44 16.72 9.25
CA GLU A 30 0.11 16.43 10.64
C GLU A 30 1.35 16.37 11.55
N ASP A 31 2.48 15.87 11.03
CA ASP A 31 3.75 15.82 11.72
C ASP A 31 4.92 16.05 10.73
N ALA A 32 5.89 16.89 11.13
CA ALA A 32 7.00 17.29 10.27
C ALA A 32 7.91 16.13 9.80
N LYS A 33 7.92 15.00 10.51
CA LYS A 33 8.74 13.82 10.19
C LYS A 33 7.89 12.62 9.83
N LEU A 34 6.80 12.38 10.55
CA LEU A 34 5.99 11.17 10.42
C LEU A 34 4.96 11.25 9.30
N SER A 35 4.63 12.45 8.80
CA SER A 35 3.79 12.64 7.60
C SER A 35 4.55 12.45 6.28
N LYS A 36 5.80 11.97 6.30
CA LYS A 36 6.55 11.64 5.08
C LYS A 36 6.29 10.20 4.65
N ASP A 37 6.50 9.91 3.37
CA ASP A 37 6.36 8.57 2.82
C ASP A 37 7.09 7.51 3.66
N ALA A 38 6.41 6.39 3.90
CA ALA A 38 6.95 5.27 4.65
C ALA A 38 7.30 4.10 3.74
N SER A 39 8.52 3.59 3.83
CA SER A 39 8.92 2.36 3.15
C SER A 39 8.92 1.18 4.12
N LEU A 40 8.21 0.11 3.77
CA LEU A 40 8.08 -1.12 4.53
C LEU A 40 8.59 -2.31 3.69
N PRO A 41 9.66 -3.00 4.08
CA PRO A 41 10.01 -4.30 3.52
C PRO A 41 9.08 -5.38 4.09
N LEU A 42 8.08 -5.82 3.32
CA LEU A 42 7.09 -6.80 3.80
C LEU A 42 7.75 -8.09 4.32
N ARG A 43 8.88 -8.49 3.73
CA ARG A 43 9.63 -9.69 4.15
C ARG A 43 10.01 -9.71 5.63
N THR A 44 10.18 -8.54 6.22
CA THR A 44 10.54 -8.42 7.63
C THR A 44 9.41 -8.82 8.58
N LEU A 45 8.15 -8.74 8.15
CA LEU A 45 6.99 -9.11 8.97
C LEU A 45 7.02 -10.59 9.33
N TRP A 46 7.20 -11.46 8.34
CA TRP A 46 7.26 -12.91 8.57
C TRP A 46 8.49 -13.31 9.38
N ARG A 47 9.64 -12.67 9.13
CA ARG A 47 10.87 -12.93 9.90
C ARG A 47 10.69 -12.61 11.38
N VAL A 48 10.09 -11.46 11.70
CA VAL A 48 9.85 -11.05 13.09
C VAL A 48 8.81 -11.95 13.75
N ALA A 49 7.75 -12.32 13.02
CA ALA A 49 6.72 -13.24 13.50
C ALA A 49 7.16 -14.72 13.55
N ARG A 50 8.38 -15.04 13.09
CA ARG A 50 8.88 -16.42 12.94
C ARG A 50 7.95 -17.31 12.10
N LEU A 51 7.33 -16.72 11.08
CA LEU A 51 6.44 -17.41 10.14
C LEU A 51 7.18 -17.75 8.84
N LYS A 52 6.70 -18.78 8.15
CA LYS A 52 7.09 -19.03 6.75
C LYS A 52 6.73 -17.79 5.91
N ALA A 53 7.57 -17.46 4.93
CA ALA A 53 7.24 -16.41 3.97
C ALA A 53 6.19 -16.93 2.97
N PRO A 54 5.31 -16.07 2.45
CA PRO A 54 4.38 -16.45 1.39
C PRO A 54 5.15 -16.79 0.11
N VAL A 55 4.55 -17.68 -0.69
CA VAL A 55 5.02 -18.05 -2.03
C VAL A 55 4.86 -16.88 -2.99
N SER A 56 3.73 -16.16 -2.90
CA SER A 56 3.47 -14.98 -3.72
C SER A 56 2.65 -13.94 -2.95
N VAL A 57 2.72 -12.70 -3.44
CA VAL A 57 2.01 -11.55 -2.88
C VAL A 57 1.34 -10.81 -4.03
N GLU A 58 0.02 -10.67 -3.96
CA GLU A 58 -0.77 -9.92 -4.92
C GLU A 58 -1.32 -8.65 -4.26
N GLU A 59 -1.26 -7.50 -4.94
CA GLU A 59 -1.94 -6.29 -4.46
C GLU A 59 -3.34 -6.15 -5.05
N LEU A 60 -4.31 -5.89 -4.18
CA LEU A 60 -5.73 -5.78 -4.51
C LEU A 60 -6.29 -4.38 -4.24
N SER A 61 -7.53 -4.16 -4.65
CA SER A 61 -8.36 -3.04 -4.19
C SER A 61 -8.57 -3.07 -2.67
N LEU A 62 -9.05 -1.97 -2.09
CA LEU A 62 -9.31 -1.87 -0.64
C LEU A 62 -10.29 -2.95 -0.14
N THR A 63 -11.30 -3.26 -0.96
CA THR A 63 -12.30 -4.31 -0.69
C THR A 63 -11.82 -5.71 -1.09
N ALA A 64 -10.57 -5.86 -1.51
CA ALA A 64 -9.95 -7.14 -1.88
C ALA A 64 -10.68 -7.92 -2.99
N ASN A 65 -11.38 -7.23 -3.90
CA ASN A 65 -12.23 -7.85 -4.93
C ASN A 65 -11.68 -7.77 -6.35
N GLN A 66 -10.59 -7.05 -6.59
CA GLN A 66 -9.99 -6.90 -7.91
C GLN A 66 -8.48 -6.61 -7.81
N PRO A 67 -7.67 -7.08 -8.78
CA PRO A 67 -6.25 -6.73 -8.84
C PRO A 67 -6.04 -5.21 -8.95
N LYS A 68 -5.11 -4.68 -8.14
CA LYS A 68 -4.86 -3.23 -8.06
C LYS A 68 -4.48 -2.64 -9.43
N LEU A 69 -3.56 -3.30 -10.14
CA LEU A 69 -3.09 -2.82 -11.44
C LEU A 69 -4.20 -2.81 -12.50
N ALA A 70 -5.06 -3.83 -12.52
CA ALA A 70 -6.21 -3.88 -13.43
C ALA A 70 -7.21 -2.74 -13.14
N MET A 71 -7.48 -2.46 -11.87
CA MET A 71 -8.31 -1.32 -11.46
C MET A 71 -7.71 0.02 -11.90
N LEU A 72 -6.40 0.21 -11.72
CA LEU A 72 -5.72 1.45 -12.12
C LEU A 72 -5.71 1.62 -13.64
N ALA A 73 -5.44 0.56 -14.41
CA ALA A 73 -5.51 0.61 -15.87
C ALA A 73 -6.89 1.07 -16.37
N ARG A 74 -7.96 0.53 -15.78
CA ARG A 74 -9.35 0.94 -16.07
C ARG A 74 -9.62 2.40 -15.70
N ARG A 75 -9.08 2.88 -14.57
CA ARG A 75 -9.21 4.27 -14.13
C ARG A 75 -8.45 5.22 -15.04
N HIS A 76 -7.24 4.86 -15.48
CA HIS A 76 -6.41 5.75 -16.30
C HIS A 76 -6.91 5.85 -17.75
N GLY A 77 -7.60 4.83 -18.27
CA GLY A 77 -8.30 4.89 -19.56
C GLY A 77 -9.53 5.82 -19.57
N LYS A 78 -10.07 6.17 -18.40
CA LYS A 78 -11.15 7.15 -18.25
C LYS A 78 -10.55 8.39 -17.58
N ARG A 79 -10.27 9.47 -18.34
CA ARG A 79 -9.86 10.76 -17.74
C ARG A 79 -10.86 11.13 -16.63
N PHE A 80 -10.48 10.89 -15.38
CA PHE A 80 -11.26 11.27 -14.23
C PHE A 80 -11.16 12.78 -14.12
N ARG A 81 -12.08 13.51 -14.76
CA ARG A 81 -12.28 14.93 -14.49
C ARG A 81 -12.87 15.00 -13.08
N SER A 82 -12.01 15.21 -12.09
CA SER A 82 -12.48 15.70 -10.80
C SER A 82 -13.17 17.03 -11.06
N SER A 83 -14.48 17.09 -10.82
CA SER A 83 -15.27 18.33 -10.80
C SER A 83 -15.04 19.12 -9.50
N TYR A 84 -14.27 18.58 -8.56
CA TYR A 84 -13.81 19.31 -7.38
C TYR A 84 -12.41 19.86 -7.66
N GLY A 85 -12.32 21.19 -7.74
CA GLY A 85 -11.11 21.94 -8.05
C GLY A 85 -10.02 21.75 -7.00
N GLY A 86 -8.97 21.04 -7.37
CA GLY A 86 -7.64 21.20 -6.80
C GLY A 86 -6.77 21.78 -7.90
N ALA A 87 -6.30 23.03 -7.73
CA ALA A 87 -5.39 23.67 -8.66
C ALA A 87 -4.09 22.85 -8.82
N PRO A 88 -3.42 22.90 -9.97
CA PRO A 88 -2.07 22.36 -10.08
C PRO A 88 -1.13 23.19 -9.19
N ASP A 89 -0.41 22.53 -8.28
CA ASP A 89 0.63 23.17 -7.46
C ASP A 89 1.69 23.79 -8.39
N LYS A 90 1.55 25.11 -8.58
CA LYS A 90 2.58 25.99 -9.11
C LYS A 90 3.30 26.57 -7.91
N ASP A 91 4.20 25.84 -7.29
CA ASP A 91 5.30 26.39 -6.50
C ASP A 91 6.26 25.24 -6.15
N GLY A 92 7.53 25.39 -6.54
CA GLY A 92 8.58 24.38 -6.45
C GLY A 92 9.06 24.07 -5.02
N GLY A 93 8.14 23.86 -4.09
CA GLY A 93 8.36 23.50 -2.69
C GLY A 93 7.99 22.05 -2.39
N GLY A 94 8.82 21.11 -2.86
CA GLY A 94 9.10 19.80 -2.26
C GLY A 94 8.10 19.05 -1.38
N TYR A 95 6.80 18.96 -1.70
CA TYR A 95 5.93 17.86 -1.27
C TYR A 95 4.89 17.61 -2.36
N THR A 96 4.98 16.48 -3.07
CA THR A 96 3.95 16.06 -4.03
C THR A 96 2.71 15.62 -3.27
N ALA A 97 1.90 16.58 -2.81
CA ALA A 97 0.60 16.32 -2.24
C ALA A 97 -0.21 15.46 -3.24
N GLY A 98 -0.58 14.24 -2.84
CA GLY A 98 -1.58 13.44 -3.55
C GLY A 98 -1.10 12.33 -4.47
N ARG A 99 0.20 12.04 -4.61
CA ARG A 99 0.63 10.85 -5.39
C ARG A 99 0.63 9.60 -4.52
N LEU A 100 -0.46 8.83 -4.57
CA LEU A 100 -0.50 7.50 -3.99
C LEU A 100 0.50 6.59 -4.72
N HIS A 101 1.24 5.79 -3.94
CA HIS A 101 2.12 4.76 -4.50
C HIS A 101 1.29 3.60 -5.07
N SER A 102 1.61 3.16 -6.26
CA SER A 102 0.88 2.08 -6.97
C SER A 102 1.78 1.02 -7.58
N GLU A 103 3.09 1.21 -7.40
CA GLU A 103 4.15 0.34 -7.86
C GLU A 103 4.05 -0.98 -7.08
N PRO A 104 4.06 -2.13 -7.76
CA PRO A 104 4.06 -3.43 -7.11
C PRO A 104 5.21 -3.59 -6.10
N PRO A 105 5.07 -4.46 -5.09
CA PRO A 105 6.16 -4.75 -4.17
C PRO A 105 7.43 -5.14 -4.93
N ALA A 106 8.55 -4.45 -4.66
CA ALA A 106 9.76 -4.56 -5.47
C ALA A 106 10.88 -5.35 -4.79
N GLY A 107 11.61 -6.11 -5.61
CA GLY A 107 12.82 -6.84 -5.24
C GLY A 107 12.62 -7.98 -4.23
N PRO A 108 13.71 -8.63 -3.79
CA PRO A 108 13.64 -9.79 -2.89
C PRO A 108 13.00 -9.51 -1.53
N MET A 109 12.98 -8.24 -1.10
CA MET A 109 12.39 -7.81 0.17
C MET A 109 10.92 -7.42 0.07
N MET A 110 10.34 -7.41 -1.14
CA MET A 110 8.96 -6.98 -1.39
C MET A 110 8.68 -5.61 -0.74
N ARG A 111 9.49 -4.60 -1.11
CA ARG A 111 9.35 -3.26 -0.53
C ARG A 111 8.08 -2.59 -1.02
N VAL A 112 7.33 -2.02 -0.09
CA VAL A 112 6.10 -1.28 -0.30
C VAL A 112 6.29 0.11 0.27
N THR A 113 5.97 1.13 -0.54
CA THR A 113 5.92 2.52 -0.08
C THR A 113 4.46 2.94 0.12
N LEU A 114 4.23 3.71 1.18
CA LEU A 114 2.93 4.28 1.55
C LEU A 114 3.07 5.80 1.64
N ALA A 115 2.22 6.52 0.91
CA ALA A 115 2.03 7.94 1.09
C ALA A 115 1.18 8.21 2.34
N PRO A 116 1.12 9.46 2.82
CA PRO A 116 0.24 9.85 3.92
C PRO A 116 -1.21 9.38 3.73
N LEU A 117 -1.79 8.83 4.80
CA LEU A 117 -3.10 8.15 4.86
C LEU A 117 -3.34 7.04 3.83
N GLN A 118 -2.32 6.59 3.11
CA GLN A 118 -2.49 5.53 2.13
C GLN A 118 -2.68 4.17 2.82
N ILE A 119 -3.68 3.42 2.35
CA ILE A 119 -3.88 2.01 2.69
C ILE A 119 -3.57 1.16 1.46
N ARG A 120 -2.76 0.12 1.65
CA ARG A 120 -2.48 -0.90 0.62
C ARG A 120 -2.92 -2.27 1.12
N THR A 121 -3.54 -3.03 0.22
CA THR A 121 -4.21 -4.30 0.50
C THR A 121 -3.52 -5.40 -0.29
N PHE A 122 -3.10 -6.45 0.40
CA PHE A 122 -2.33 -7.54 -0.16
C PHE A 122 -2.99 -8.88 0.15
N LEU A 123 -3.03 -9.76 -0.83
CA LEU A 123 -3.32 -11.16 -0.64
C LEU A 123 -2.01 -11.94 -0.66
N LEU A 124 -1.75 -12.67 0.42
CA LEU A 124 -0.55 -13.47 0.62
C LEU A 124 -0.92 -14.93 0.36
N HIS A 125 -0.23 -15.59 -0.56
CA HIS A 125 -0.46 -17.01 -0.85
C HIS A 125 0.64 -17.85 -0.21
N TYR A 126 0.24 -18.91 0.49
CA TYR A 126 1.15 -19.90 1.06
C TYR A 126 1.03 -21.21 0.29
N ALA A 127 2.06 -22.05 0.40
CA ALA A 127 1.97 -23.41 -0.06
C ALA A 127 0.95 -24.15 0.81
N SER A 128 0.09 -24.95 0.19
CA SER A 128 -0.75 -25.92 0.88
C SER A 128 0.13 -26.86 1.70
N GLU A 129 -0.28 -27.12 2.95
CA GLU A 129 0.36 -28.13 3.81
C GLU A 129 0.12 -29.55 3.30
#